data_AF-A0A935D611-F1
#
_entry.id   AF-A0A935D611-F1
#
_cell.length_a   1.000
_cell.length_b   1.000
_cell.length_c   1.000
_cell.angle_alpha   90.00
_cell.angle_beta   90.00
_cell.angle_gamma   90.00
#
_symmetry.space_group_name_H-M   'P 1'
#
loop_
_entity.id
_entity.type
_entity.pdbx_description
1 polymer ?
#
loop_
_entity_poly.entity_id
_entity_poly.type
_entity_poly.pdbx_seq_one_letter_code
_entity_poly.pdbx_strand_id
1 'polypeptide(L)'
;MKSPSLASFSLRSLRSLRSLRSLRSLRSLLFASALATMALVVGAGCSDDHSHGTTSFATCLAIIDACHPVDPGTGQIHECHEAAESATSDEACVAKKDSCLALCKAAPPVTADAGSGDAATDAKPQADAATDAAHSHD
;
A
#
# COMPACT_ATOMS: atom_id res chain seq x y z
N MET A 1 28.39 23.27 -45.64
CA MET A 1 27.34 24.20 -46.10
C MET A 1 26.04 23.43 -46.33
N LYS A 2 25.11 23.40 -45.37
CA LYS A 2 23.64 23.33 -45.57
C LYS A 2 22.99 23.23 -44.19
N SER A 3 22.42 24.33 -43.71
CA SER A 3 21.56 24.35 -42.52
C SER A 3 20.11 24.19 -42.99
N PRO A 4 19.32 23.26 -42.44
CA PRO A 4 17.88 23.27 -42.66
C PRO A 4 17.16 24.19 -41.66
N SER A 5 16.29 24.97 -42.28
CA SER A 5 15.39 26.00 -41.77
C SER A 5 14.44 25.51 -40.67
N LEU A 6 14.34 26.31 -39.60
CA LEU A 6 13.30 26.19 -38.57
C LEU A 6 11.97 26.69 -39.15
N ALA A 7 10.97 25.80 -39.23
CA ALA A 7 9.62 26.14 -39.60
C ALA A 7 8.82 26.55 -38.36
N SER A 8 8.33 27.78 -38.40
CA SER A 8 7.45 28.43 -37.44
C SER A 8 6.15 27.63 -37.22
N PHE A 9 5.98 27.03 -36.04
CA PHE A 9 4.71 26.46 -35.64
C PHE A 9 3.76 27.57 -35.17
N SER A 10 2.67 27.71 -35.92
CA SER A 10 1.61 28.70 -35.76
C SER A 10 0.79 28.47 -34.48
N LEU A 11 1.00 29.34 -33.47
CA LEU A 11 0.26 29.39 -32.20
C LEU A 11 -1.09 30.13 -32.30
N ARG A 12 -1.90 29.81 -33.32
CA ARG A 12 -3.25 30.38 -33.46
C ARG A 12 -4.25 29.32 -33.92
N SER A 13 -4.57 28.39 -33.02
CA SER A 13 -5.78 27.60 -33.20
C SER A 13 -6.36 27.16 -31.86
N LEU A 14 -7.52 27.74 -31.56
CA LEU A 14 -8.62 27.13 -30.81
C LEU A 14 -8.54 27.18 -29.28
N ARG A 15 -8.67 28.41 -28.76
CA ARG A 15 -9.35 28.74 -27.47
C ARG A 15 -10.85 28.33 -27.44
N SER A 16 -11.27 27.35 -28.25
CA SER A 16 -12.68 26.99 -28.50
C SER A 16 -13.05 25.60 -28.00
N LEU A 17 -12.56 25.21 -26.81
CA LEU A 17 -12.93 23.94 -26.16
C LEU A 17 -13.31 24.09 -24.67
N ARG A 18 -13.36 25.33 -24.14
CA ARG A 18 -13.74 25.57 -22.73
C ARG A 18 -15.24 25.68 -22.48
N SER A 19 -16.09 25.69 -23.52
CA SER A 19 -17.53 25.95 -23.38
C SER A 19 -18.42 24.69 -23.29
N LEU A 20 -17.92 23.49 -23.62
CA LEU A 20 -18.75 22.26 -23.67
C LEU A 20 -18.56 21.29 -22.48
N ARG A 21 -17.66 21.57 -21.53
CA ARG A 21 -17.55 20.76 -20.29
C ARG A 21 -18.59 21.12 -19.22
N SER A 22 -19.27 22.27 -19.37
CA SER A 22 -20.22 22.78 -18.36
C SER A 22 -21.58 22.07 -18.34
N LEU A 23 -21.94 21.28 -19.36
CA LEU A 23 -23.28 20.68 -19.49
C LEU A 23 -23.33 19.16 -19.19
N ARG A 24 -22.18 18.52 -18.89
CA ARG A 24 -22.15 17.14 -18.33
C ARG A 24 -22.20 17.13 -16.80
N SER A 25 -22.00 18.28 -16.15
CA SER A 25 -21.90 18.40 -14.68
C SER A 25 -23.24 18.46 -13.94
N LEU A 26 -24.39 18.56 -14.63
CA LEU A 26 -25.70 18.76 -14.01
C LEU A 26 -26.63 17.54 -14.01
N ARG A 27 -26.27 16.45 -14.70
CA ARG A 27 -27.10 15.21 -14.72
C ARG A 27 -26.64 14.12 -13.76
N SER A 28 -25.38 14.13 -13.29
CA SER A 28 -24.93 13.18 -12.27
C SER A 28 -25.29 13.59 -10.84
N LEU A 29 -25.78 14.81 -10.62
CA LEU A 29 -26.20 15.29 -9.29
C LEU A 29 -27.65 14.89 -8.90
N LEU A 30 -28.35 14.09 -9.72
CA LEU A 30 -29.72 13.62 -9.44
C LEU A 30 -29.82 12.12 -9.10
N PHE A 31 -28.71 11.41 -8.89
CA PHE A 31 -28.70 10.05 -8.31
C PHE A 31 -28.05 10.01 -6.92
N ALA A 32 -28.14 11.13 -6.20
CA ALA A 32 -27.80 11.24 -4.80
C ALA A 32 -29.06 11.64 -4.01
N SER A 33 -29.99 10.71 -3.73
CA SER A 33 -31.00 10.91 -2.66
C SER A 33 -31.95 9.71 -2.43
N ALA A 34 -31.48 8.46 -2.35
CA ALA A 34 -32.34 7.37 -1.85
C ALA A 34 -31.53 6.13 -1.43
N LEU A 35 -30.81 6.21 -0.30
CA LEU A 35 -30.49 5.09 0.60
C LEU A 35 -29.62 5.61 1.76
N ALA A 36 -30.06 6.72 2.35
CA ALA A 36 -29.66 7.10 3.69
C ALA A 36 -30.72 6.53 4.64
N THR A 37 -30.41 5.41 5.31
CA THR A 37 -30.92 4.99 6.64
C THR A 37 -30.60 3.51 6.90
N MET A 38 -29.41 3.21 7.41
CA MET A 38 -29.16 2.08 8.33
C MET A 38 -27.98 2.52 9.21
N ALA A 39 -28.24 3.30 10.25
CA ALA A 39 -28.38 2.78 11.62
C ALA A 39 -27.16 1.93 11.98
N LEU A 40 -26.01 2.55 12.26
CA LEU A 40 -25.64 3.02 13.60
C LEU A 40 -25.67 1.87 14.63
N VAL A 41 -24.82 0.86 14.40
CA VAL A 41 -24.33 -0.01 15.47
C VAL A 41 -23.00 0.58 15.93
N VAL A 42 -23.03 1.16 17.12
CA VAL A 42 -21.86 1.59 17.90
C VAL A 42 -21.08 0.34 18.28
N GLY A 43 -20.18 -0.09 17.40
CA GLY A 43 -19.05 -0.90 17.78
C GLY A 43 -17.94 0.04 18.23
N ALA A 44 -17.75 0.17 19.55
CA ALA A 44 -16.45 0.53 20.10
C ALA A 44 -15.48 -0.61 19.81
N GLY A 45 -15.15 -0.80 18.53
CA GLY A 45 -13.96 -1.53 18.16
C GLY A 45 -12.82 -0.63 18.55
N CYS A 46 -12.01 -1.06 19.53
CA CYS A 46 -10.64 -0.61 19.61
C CYS A 46 -10.10 -0.73 18.18
N SER A 47 -9.94 0.41 17.50
CA SER A 47 -9.06 0.45 16.35
C SER A 47 -7.71 0.20 16.99
N ASP A 48 -7.33 -1.08 17.05
CA ASP A 48 -5.95 -1.48 17.17
C ASP A 48 -5.30 -0.85 15.94
N ASP A 49 -4.93 0.42 16.11
CA ASP A 49 -3.99 1.13 15.28
C ASP A 49 -2.67 0.42 15.55
N HIS A 50 -2.58 -0.79 14.99
CA HIS A 50 -1.33 -1.40 14.64
C HIS A 50 -0.75 -0.43 13.62
N SER A 51 -0.15 0.63 14.14
CA SER A 51 0.89 1.38 13.48
C SER A 51 1.91 0.32 13.09
N HIS A 52 1.73 -0.26 11.90
CA HIS A 52 2.74 -1.06 11.22
C HIS A 52 4.02 -0.26 11.42
N GLY A 53 5.03 -0.89 12.02
CA GLY A 53 6.21 -0.23 12.55
C GLY A 53 7.04 0.42 11.44
N THR A 54 6.51 1.45 10.80
CA THR A 54 7.17 2.21 9.79
C THR A 54 8.15 3.08 10.53
N THR A 55 9.41 2.70 10.43
CA THR A 55 10.54 3.54 10.80
C THR A 55 10.39 4.98 10.26
N SER A 56 10.81 5.97 11.04
CA SER A 56 10.82 7.39 10.61
C SER A 56 12.15 7.82 9.98
N PHE A 57 13.08 6.87 9.83
CA PHE A 57 14.41 7.12 9.28
C PHE A 57 14.37 7.18 7.75
N ALA A 58 14.79 8.32 7.18
CA ALA A 58 14.65 8.60 5.76
C ALA A 58 15.37 7.58 4.86
N THR A 59 16.51 7.04 5.29
CA THR A 59 17.23 6.02 4.53
C THR A 59 16.49 4.68 4.56
N CYS A 60 15.93 4.31 5.70
CA CYS A 60 15.15 3.08 5.83
C CYS A 60 13.86 3.15 5.01
N LEU A 61 13.15 4.28 5.05
CA LEU A 61 11.96 4.50 4.22
C LEU A 61 12.26 4.34 2.72
N ALA A 62 13.39 4.85 2.25
CA ALA A 62 13.79 4.68 0.86
C ALA A 62 14.03 3.20 0.47
N ILE A 63 14.48 2.35 1.40
CA ILE A 63 14.63 0.90 1.18
C ILE A 63 13.25 0.25 1.16
N ILE A 64 12.39 0.53 2.16
CA ILE A 64 11.04 -0.01 2.26
C ILE A 64 10.24 0.32 0.99
N ASP A 65 10.19 1.59 0.58
CA ASP A 65 9.46 2.04 -0.61
C ASP A 65 9.92 1.34 -1.89
N ALA A 66 11.22 1.04 -2.00
CA ALA A 66 11.77 0.35 -3.17
C ALA A 66 11.50 -1.16 -3.15
N CYS A 67 11.50 -1.79 -1.98
CA CYS A 67 11.43 -3.24 -1.82
C CYS A 67 9.99 -3.76 -1.63
N HIS A 68 9.12 -3.02 -0.94
CA HIS A 68 7.73 -3.40 -0.68
C HIS A 68 6.97 -3.89 -1.95
N PRO A 69 6.98 -3.19 -3.10
CA PRO A 69 6.22 -3.63 -4.28
C PRO A 69 6.82 -4.87 -5.00
N VAL A 70 8.03 -5.30 -4.62
CA VAL A 70 8.76 -6.42 -5.24
C VAL A 70 9.08 -7.52 -4.23
N ASP A 71 8.63 -7.40 -2.98
CA ASP A 71 8.92 -8.35 -1.91
C ASP A 71 7.98 -9.57 -1.97
N PRO A 72 8.47 -10.79 -2.23
CA PRO A 72 7.65 -12.01 -2.24
C PRO A 72 7.38 -12.56 -0.82
N GLY A 73 7.78 -11.86 0.24
CA GLY A 73 7.64 -12.29 1.63
C GLY A 73 8.73 -13.28 2.07
N THR A 74 9.73 -13.56 1.23
CA THR A 74 10.88 -14.42 1.54
C THR A 74 12.14 -14.02 0.75
N GLY A 75 13.31 -14.49 1.19
CA GLY A 75 14.59 -14.29 0.48
C GLY A 75 15.22 -12.91 0.70
N GLN A 76 16.25 -12.59 -0.10
CA GLN A 76 17.10 -11.40 0.15
C GLN A 76 16.35 -10.06 0.06
N ILE A 77 15.32 -9.96 -0.78
CA ILE A 77 14.50 -8.74 -0.87
C ILE A 77 13.67 -8.56 0.41
N HIS A 78 13.06 -9.64 0.89
CA HIS A 78 12.35 -9.66 2.16
C HIS A 78 13.27 -9.32 3.33
N GLU A 79 14.47 -9.90 3.38
CA GLU A 79 15.47 -9.56 4.40
C GLU A 79 15.86 -8.07 4.39
N CYS A 80 15.94 -7.44 3.21
CA CYS A 80 16.16 -6.01 3.09
C CYS A 80 14.97 -5.18 3.57
N HIS A 81 13.75 -5.61 3.26
CA HIS A 81 12.51 -4.98 3.70
C HIS A 81 12.39 -5.05 5.24
N GLU A 82 12.44 -6.24 5.82
CA GLU A 82 12.34 -6.49 7.26
C GLU A 82 13.44 -5.77 8.05
N ALA A 83 14.68 -5.78 7.54
CA ALA A 83 15.78 -5.09 8.19
C ALA A 83 15.59 -3.56 8.21
N ALA A 84 14.95 -2.99 7.20
CA ALA A 84 14.64 -1.57 7.16
C ALA A 84 13.46 -1.22 8.08
N GLU A 85 12.41 -2.05 8.14
CA GLU A 85 11.29 -1.86 9.08
C GLU A 85 11.72 -1.99 10.54
N SER A 86 12.56 -2.99 10.85
CA SER A 86 13.05 -3.26 12.20
C SER A 86 14.23 -2.37 12.63
N ALA A 87 14.67 -1.43 11.78
CA ALA A 87 15.82 -0.59 12.08
C ALA A 87 15.54 0.39 13.23
N THR A 88 16.46 0.43 14.19
CA THR A 88 16.40 1.35 15.35
C THR A 88 17.17 2.65 15.14
N SER A 89 17.89 2.79 14.02
CA SER A 89 18.57 4.03 13.63
C SER A 89 18.74 4.14 12.10
N ASP A 90 18.99 5.34 11.57
CA ASP A 90 19.20 5.55 10.13
C ASP A 90 20.53 4.92 9.66
N GLU A 91 21.55 4.90 10.52
CA GLU A 91 22.88 4.35 10.22
C GLU A 91 22.83 2.85 9.93
N ALA A 92 21.93 2.12 10.60
CA ALA A 92 21.70 0.70 10.33
C ALA A 92 21.24 0.46 8.88
N CYS A 93 20.41 1.37 8.34
CA CYS A 93 19.94 1.32 6.97
C CYS A 93 20.97 1.86 5.96
N VAL A 94 21.72 2.91 6.32
CA VAL A 94 22.80 3.46 5.48
C VAL A 94 23.80 2.38 5.10
N ALA A 95 24.17 1.51 6.04
CA ALA A 95 25.14 0.42 5.81
C ALA A 95 24.70 -0.59 4.73
N LYS A 96 23.39 -0.73 4.47
CA LYS A 96 22.83 -1.72 3.53
C LYS A 96 22.09 -1.09 2.34
N LYS A 97 21.95 0.23 2.33
CA LYS A 97 21.13 0.98 1.37
C LYS A 97 21.43 0.60 -0.07
N ASP A 98 22.68 0.71 -0.49
CA ASP A 98 23.04 0.53 -1.89
C ASP A 98 22.81 -0.91 -2.37
N SER A 99 23.17 -1.90 -1.54
CA SER A 99 22.92 -3.32 -1.86
C SER A 99 21.43 -3.65 -1.92
N CYS A 100 20.64 -3.16 -0.96
CA CYS A 100 19.20 -3.44 -0.94
C CYS A 100 18.46 -2.74 -2.09
N LEU A 101 18.78 -1.47 -2.37
CA LEU A 101 18.17 -0.76 -3.49
C LEU A 101 18.53 -1.38 -4.83
N ALA A 102 19.75 -1.92 -5.00
CA ALA A 102 20.12 -2.60 -6.23
C ALA A 102 19.32 -3.89 -6.44
N LEU A 103 19.14 -4.70 -5.39
CA LEU A 103 18.34 -5.92 -5.44
C LEU A 103 16.88 -5.63 -5.79
N CYS A 104 16.26 -4.69 -5.07
CA CYS A 104 14.84 -4.40 -5.24
C CYS A 104 14.51 -3.75 -6.59
N LYS A 105 15.40 -2.89 -7.13
CA LYS A 105 15.23 -2.30 -8.46
C LYS A 105 15.41 -3.30 -9.61
N ALA A 106 16.17 -4.37 -9.40
CA ALA A 106 16.38 -5.40 -10.40
C ALA A 106 15.24 -6.44 -10.43
N ALA A 107 14.45 -6.51 -9.36
CA ALA A 107 13.36 -7.48 -9.24
C ALA A 107 12.11 -7.02 -10.01
N PRO A 108 11.39 -7.94 -10.67
CA PRO A 108 10.06 -7.64 -11.19
C PRO A 108 9.08 -7.42 -10.02
N PRO A 109 8.04 -6.58 -10.21
CA PRO A 109 6.98 -6.43 -9.21
C PRO A 109 6.35 -7.78 -8.91
N VAL A 110 6.07 -8.03 -7.63
CA VAL A 110 5.26 -9.18 -7.26
C VAL A 110 3.84 -8.89 -7.70
N THR A 111 3.45 -9.46 -8.83
CA THR A 111 2.04 -9.47 -9.22
C THR A 111 1.33 -10.33 -8.18
N ALA A 112 0.31 -9.78 -7.52
CA ALA A 112 -0.56 -10.49 -6.56
C ALA A 112 -1.41 -11.60 -7.23
N ASP A 113 -0.86 -12.28 -8.24
CA ASP A 113 -1.53 -13.22 -9.14
C ASP A 113 -1.43 -14.68 -8.66
N ALA A 114 -0.90 -14.92 -7.47
CA ALA A 114 -0.90 -16.25 -6.86
C ALA A 114 -1.60 -16.22 -5.48
N GLY A 115 -2.92 -16.05 -5.54
CA GLY A 115 -3.83 -16.55 -4.51
C GLY A 115 -4.03 -15.66 -3.29
N SER A 116 -5.13 -14.91 -3.29
CA SER A 116 -5.96 -14.81 -2.08
C SER A 116 -6.27 -16.23 -1.60
N GLY A 117 -5.44 -16.75 -0.72
CA GLY A 117 -5.65 -17.99 0.02
C GLY A 117 -6.40 -17.79 1.33
N ASP A 118 -6.98 -16.61 1.59
CA ASP A 118 -7.76 -16.33 2.80
C ASP A 118 -9.23 -16.72 2.65
N ALA A 119 -9.50 -17.89 2.07
CA ALA A 119 -10.85 -18.42 1.98
C ALA A 119 -10.85 -19.95 2.14
N ALA A 120 -10.40 -20.45 3.30
CA ALA A 120 -11.01 -21.58 4.00
C ALA A 120 -10.10 -22.07 5.15
N THR A 121 -10.35 -21.62 6.37
CA THR A 121 -10.65 -22.52 7.52
C THR A 121 -11.14 -21.69 8.70
N ASP A 122 -12.25 -20.97 8.49
CA ASP A 122 -13.12 -20.56 9.59
C ASP A 122 -14.35 -21.50 9.57
N ALA A 123 -14.13 -22.71 10.06
CA ALA A 123 -15.20 -23.66 10.39
C ALA A 123 -14.63 -24.86 11.16
N LYS A 124 -14.41 -24.70 12.48
CA LYS A 124 -14.82 -25.71 13.47
C LYS A 124 -14.77 -25.14 14.89
N PRO A 125 -15.58 -25.68 15.81
CA PRO A 125 -16.55 -24.92 16.57
C PRO A 125 -16.03 -24.65 17.98
N GLN A 126 -16.64 -23.68 18.65
CA GLN A 126 -16.57 -23.58 20.11
C GLN A 126 -16.86 -24.95 20.73
N ALA A 127 -15.85 -25.50 21.38
CA ALA A 127 -16.00 -26.53 22.39
C ALA A 127 -15.79 -25.83 23.73
N ASP A 128 -16.88 -25.28 24.23
CA ASP A 128 -17.20 -25.19 25.64
C ASP A 128 -16.91 -26.52 26.37
N ALA A 129 -16.49 -26.41 27.64
CA ALA A 129 -16.12 -27.46 28.62
C ALA A 129 -14.61 -27.85 28.61
N ALA A 130 -13.88 -27.87 29.71
CA ALA A 130 -14.22 -27.73 31.12
C ALA A 130 -12.97 -27.32 31.93
N THR A 131 -13.21 -26.56 33.00
CA THR A 131 -12.46 -26.59 34.26
C THR A 131 -12.02 -28.00 34.63
N ASP A 132 -10.74 -28.20 34.99
CA ASP A 132 -10.41 -28.85 36.27
C ASP A 132 -8.96 -28.60 36.69
N ALA A 133 -8.76 -28.70 38.00
CA ALA A 133 -7.63 -28.25 38.78
C ALA A 133 -6.45 -29.21 38.77
N ALA A 134 -5.23 -28.68 38.98
CA ALA A 134 -4.25 -29.17 39.96
C ALA A 134 -2.85 -28.60 39.63
N HIS A 135 -2.37 -27.67 40.46
CA HIS A 135 -0.93 -27.48 40.61
C HIS A 135 -0.63 -27.49 42.12
N SER A 136 -0.24 -28.67 42.59
CA SER A 136 0.31 -28.85 43.94
C SER A 136 1.73 -28.31 43.98
N HIS A 137 1.99 -27.51 45.00
CA HIS A 137 3.33 -27.22 45.52
C HIS A 137 3.89 -28.46 46.21
N ASP A 138 5.16 -28.76 45.94
CA ASP A 138 6.13 -29.26 46.92
C ASP A 138 7.35 -28.35 46.87
#